data_AF-A0A2E3N4A3-F1
#
_entry.id   AF-A0A2E3N4A3-F1
#
_cell.length_a   1.000
_cell.length_b   1.000
_cell.length_c   1.000
_cell.angle_alpha   90.00
_cell.angle_beta   90.00
_cell.angle_gamma   90.00
#
_symmetry.space_group_name_H-M   'P 1'
#
loop_
_entity.id
_entity.type
_entity.pdbx_description
1 polymer ?
#
loop_
_entity_poly.entity_id
_entity_poly.type
_entity_poly.pdbx_seq_one_letter_code
_entity_poly.pdbx_strand_id
1 'polypeptide(L)'
;MERDDIIEYSLDGHHNEDTGVKIRKKIWFVTGLLTLITAIEVALGMFIKQDSSLWLFVKWGFIVMTVIKAAYIVLVFMHLGDERKSFKYVILIPYVIFIIYLIFILLWEGMAVYDKSV
;
A
#
# COMPACT_ATOMS: atom_id res chain seq x y z
N MET A 1 10.19 -48.06 -23.70
CA MET A 1 11.39 -47.25 -23.38
C MET A 1 10.86 -45.96 -22.80
N GLU A 2 10.90 -45.81 -21.49
CA GLU A 2 10.67 -44.49 -20.88
C GLU A 2 11.80 -43.56 -21.35
N ARG A 3 11.44 -42.33 -21.72
CA ARG A 3 12.39 -41.32 -22.19
C ARG A 3 12.97 -40.61 -20.96
N ASP A 4 14.14 -41.07 -20.53
CA ASP A 4 14.89 -40.63 -19.34
C ASP A 4 15.67 -39.30 -19.56
N ASP A 5 15.48 -38.70 -20.73
CA ASP A 5 16.16 -37.51 -21.25
C ASP A 5 15.39 -36.20 -20.99
N ILE A 6 14.16 -36.28 -20.47
CA ILE A 6 13.33 -35.12 -20.18
C ILE A 6 13.32 -34.90 -18.66
N ILE A 7 14.08 -33.93 -18.18
CA ILE A 7 13.94 -33.45 -16.81
C ILE A 7 12.63 -32.66 -16.76
N GLU A 8 11.54 -33.31 -16.36
CA GLU A 8 10.19 -32.75 -16.36
C GLU A 8 9.99 -31.81 -15.17
N TYR A 9 10.57 -30.61 -15.26
CA TYR A 9 10.43 -29.54 -14.26
C TYR A 9 8.97 -29.06 -14.06
N SER A 10 8.05 -29.45 -14.94
CA SER A 10 6.62 -29.09 -14.91
C SER A 10 5.77 -29.96 -13.98
N LEU A 11 6.26 -31.12 -13.53
CA LEU A 11 5.49 -32.07 -12.72
C LEU A 11 5.36 -31.67 -11.24
N ASP A 12 6.32 -30.92 -10.69
CA ASP A 12 6.26 -30.41 -9.30
C ASP A 12 5.44 -29.12 -9.14
N GLY A 13 4.86 -28.61 -10.23
CA GLY A 13 4.03 -27.39 -10.27
C GLY A 13 2.57 -27.58 -9.84
N HIS A 14 2.22 -28.70 -9.18
CA HIS A 14 0.86 -28.96 -8.75
C HIS A 14 0.49 -28.07 -7.55
N HIS A 15 0.01 -26.86 -7.85
CA HIS A 15 -0.60 -25.96 -6.88
C HIS A 15 -1.76 -26.68 -6.19
N ASN A 16 -1.60 -26.99 -4.90
CA ASN A 16 -2.70 -27.50 -4.08
C ASN A 16 -3.83 -26.45 -4.04
N GLU A 17 -5.04 -26.87 -4.45
CA GLU A 17 -6.24 -26.03 -4.48
C GLU A 17 -6.51 -25.35 -3.11
N ASP A 18 -6.21 -26.05 -2.02
CA ASP A 18 -6.36 -25.54 -0.65
C ASP A 18 -5.53 -24.28 -0.40
N THR A 19 -4.34 -24.19 -0.99
CA THR A 19 -3.46 -23.03 -0.87
C THR A 19 -4.02 -21.83 -1.65
N GLY A 20 -4.54 -22.08 -2.85
CA GLY A 20 -5.17 -21.05 -3.68
C GLY A 20 -6.43 -20.46 -3.04
N VAL A 21 -7.25 -21.28 -2.38
CA VAL A 21 -8.45 -20.82 -1.67
C VAL A 21 -8.08 -19.86 -0.54
N LYS A 22 -7.03 -20.16 0.24
CA LYS A 22 -6.56 -19.30 1.33
C LYS A 22 -6.07 -17.94 0.84
N ILE A 23 -5.32 -17.90 -0.27
CA ILE A 23 -4.83 -16.66 -0.87
C ILE A 23 -5.99 -15.79 -1.36
N ARG A 24 -6.94 -16.36 -2.11
CA ARG A 24 -8.12 -15.62 -2.58
C ARG A 24 -8.93 -15.05 -1.43
N LYS A 25 -9.12 -15.83 -0.36
CA LYS A 25 -9.83 -15.37 0.85
C LYS A 25 -9.12 -14.19 1.51
N LYS A 26 -7.78 -14.23 1.62
CA LYS A 26 -6.97 -13.11 2.15
C LYS A 26 -7.15 -11.85 1.31
N ILE A 27 -7.10 -11.96 -0.02
CA ILE A 27 -7.28 -10.83 -0.94
C ILE A 27 -8.66 -10.20 -0.76
N TRP A 28 -9.73 -11.00 -0.77
CA TRP A 28 -11.09 -10.49 -0.60
C TRP A 28 -11.32 -9.83 0.76
N PHE A 29 -10.75 -10.40 1.83
CA PHE A 29 -10.81 -9.81 3.17
C PHE A 29 -10.13 -8.44 3.21
N VAL A 30 -8.90 -8.34 2.70
CA VAL A 30 -8.14 -7.08 2.72
C VAL A 30 -8.77 -6.05 1.78
N THR A 31 -9.33 -6.49 0.65
CA THR A 31 -10.11 -5.61 -0.24
C THR A 31 -11.30 -4.99 0.50
N GLY A 32 -12.10 -5.81 1.19
CA GLY A 32 -13.22 -5.32 1.99
C GLY A 32 -12.79 -4.35 3.09
N LEU A 33 -11.70 -4.68 3.80
CA LEU A 33 -11.12 -3.83 4.83
C LEU A 33 -10.69 -2.45 4.29
N LEU A 34 -9.95 -2.42 3.18
CA LEU A 34 -9.48 -1.16 2.59
C LEU A 34 -10.62 -0.32 2.03
N THR A 35 -11.63 -0.95 1.43
CA THR A 35 -12.84 -0.26 0.96
C THR A 35 -13.57 0.37 2.13
N LEU A 36 -13.72 -0.34 3.25
CA LEU A 36 -14.36 0.19 4.46
C LEU A 36 -13.59 1.38 5.04
N ILE A 37 -12.27 1.26 5.19
CA ILE A 37 -11.41 2.37 5.68
C ILE A 37 -11.58 3.58 4.77
N THR A 38 -11.55 3.38 3.44
CA THR A 38 -11.70 4.47 2.47
C THR A 38 -13.09 5.10 2.51
N ALA A 39 -14.15 4.31 2.70
CA ALA A 39 -15.50 4.84 2.87
C ALA A 39 -15.61 5.72 4.13
N ILE A 40 -14.97 5.32 5.24
CA ILE A 40 -14.91 6.12 6.47
C ILE A 40 -14.14 7.42 6.24
N GLU A 41 -12.99 7.38 5.55
CA GLU A 41 -12.21 8.58 5.21
C GLU A 41 -13.06 9.59 4.41
N VAL A 42 -13.76 9.13 3.38
CA VAL A 42 -14.62 9.99 2.55
C VAL A 42 -15.79 10.54 3.36
N ALA A 43 -16.42 9.73 4.20
CA ALA A 43 -17.51 10.18 5.07
C ALA A 43 -17.03 11.26 6.05
N LEU A 44 -15.90 11.04 6.74
CA LEU A 44 -15.31 12.05 7.64
C LEU A 44 -15.01 13.35 6.92
N GLY A 45 -14.47 13.28 5.69
CA GLY A 45 -14.19 14.46 4.86
C GLY A 45 -15.45 15.19 4.38
N MET A 46 -16.56 14.49 4.18
CA MET A 46 -17.84 15.07 3.78
C MET A 46 -18.55 15.76 4.95
N PHE A 47 -18.51 15.16 6.15
CA PHE A 47 -19.30 15.63 7.30
C PHE A 47 -18.57 16.63 8.20
N ILE A 48 -17.24 16.58 8.30
CA ILE A 48 -16.47 17.46 9.19
C ILE A 48 -15.84 18.60 8.39
N LYS A 49 -16.32 19.83 8.66
CA LYS A 49 -15.82 21.06 8.03
C LYS A 49 -14.47 21.49 8.62
N GLN A 50 -13.70 22.22 7.82
CA GLN A 50 -12.35 22.68 8.18
C GLN A 50 -12.30 23.64 9.37
N ASP A 51 -13.39 24.35 9.64
CA ASP A 51 -13.50 25.32 10.73
C ASP A 51 -13.90 24.67 12.08
N SER A 52 -14.08 23.34 12.10
CA SER A 52 -14.41 22.62 13.33
C SER A 52 -13.18 22.45 14.22
N SER A 53 -13.36 22.51 15.54
CA SER A 53 -12.33 22.15 16.53
C SER A 53 -11.83 20.70 16.38
N LEU A 54 -12.63 19.82 15.75
CA LEU A 54 -12.26 18.44 15.45
C LEU A 54 -11.37 18.31 14.21
N TRP A 55 -11.20 19.37 13.42
CA TRP A 55 -10.49 19.31 12.13
C TRP A 55 -9.04 18.83 12.27
N LEU A 56 -8.34 19.22 13.35
CA LEU A 56 -6.98 18.75 13.60
C LEU A 56 -6.93 17.23 13.81
N PHE A 57 -7.90 16.67 14.54
CA PHE A 57 -8.01 15.22 14.75
C PHE A 57 -8.29 14.49 13.44
N VAL A 58 -9.16 15.05 12.58
CA VAL A 58 -9.44 14.48 11.25
C VAL A 58 -8.20 14.45 10.37
N LYS A 59 -7.39 15.52 10.35
CA LYS A 59 -6.12 15.55 9.59
C LYS A 59 -5.17 14.43 10.00
N TRP A 60 -4.94 14.29 11.30
CA TRP A 60 -4.08 13.22 11.82
C TRP A 60 -4.68 11.83 11.54
N GLY A 61 -6.00 11.69 11.68
CA GLY A 61 -6.72 10.48 11.30
C GLY A 61 -6.50 10.08 9.84
N PHE A 62 -6.59 11.03 8.91
CA PHE A 62 -6.34 10.80 7.48
C PHE A 62 -4.91 10.35 7.20
N ILE A 63 -3.91 10.97 7.84
CA ILE A 63 -2.52 10.54 7.69
C ILE A 63 -2.35 9.09 8.16
N VAL A 64 -2.86 8.76 9.36
CA VAL A 64 -2.73 7.42 9.93
C VAL A 64 -3.46 6.38 9.08
N MET A 65 -4.71 6.63 8.69
CA MET A 65 -5.48 5.69 7.85
C MET A 65 -4.84 5.50 6.47
N THR A 66 -4.26 6.56 5.90
CA THR A 66 -3.52 6.48 4.63
C THR A 66 -2.26 5.61 4.75
N VAL A 67 -1.49 5.76 5.83
CA VAL A 67 -0.29 4.93 6.07
C VAL A 67 -0.66 3.47 6.30
N ILE A 68 -1.72 3.21 7.08
CA ILE A 68 -2.23 1.84 7.30
C ILE A 68 -2.63 1.22 5.97
N LYS A 69 -3.41 1.94 5.15
CA LYS A 69 -3.84 1.48 3.83
C LYS A 69 -2.64 1.17 2.92
N ALA A 70 -1.66 2.07 2.86
CA ALA A 70 -0.45 1.85 2.08
C ALA A 70 0.30 0.58 2.52
N ALA A 71 0.43 0.34 3.84
CA ALA A 71 1.07 -0.87 4.36
C ALA A 71 0.33 -2.15 3.93
N TYR A 72 -1.01 -2.19 4.03
CA TYR A 72 -1.80 -3.34 3.58
C TYR A 72 -1.71 -3.55 2.06
N ILE A 73 -1.65 -2.47 1.26
CA ILE A 73 -1.47 -2.56 -0.19
C ILE A 73 -0.13 -3.21 -0.54
N VAL A 74 0.96 -2.70 0.03
CA VAL A 74 2.31 -3.21 -0.24
C VAL A 74 2.46 -4.65 0.24
N LEU A 75 1.99 -4.98 1.45
CA LEU A 75 2.20 -6.30 2.01
C LEU A 75 1.33 -7.38 1.35
N VAL A 76 0.10 -7.05 0.95
CA VAL A 76 -0.88 -8.05 0.49
C VAL A 76 -1.09 -8.01 -1.02
N PHE A 77 -1.40 -6.84 -1.60
CA PHE A 77 -1.71 -6.76 -3.03
C PHE A 77 -0.46 -6.80 -3.92
N MET A 78 0.64 -6.22 -3.47
CA MET A 78 1.93 -6.36 -4.15
C MET A 78 2.67 -7.65 -3.78
N HIS A 79 2.06 -8.50 -2.93
CA HIS A 79 2.63 -9.76 -2.43
C HIS A 79 3.98 -9.63 -1.69
N LEU A 80 4.44 -8.41 -1.43
CA LEU A 80 5.78 -8.17 -0.88
C LEU A 80 5.96 -8.74 0.53
N GLY A 81 4.87 -8.97 1.28
CA GLY A 81 4.92 -9.54 2.62
C GLY A 81 5.59 -10.92 2.65
N ASP A 82 5.22 -11.78 1.71
CA ASP A 82 5.65 -13.19 1.65
C ASP A 82 6.96 -13.36 0.85
N GLU A 83 7.50 -12.28 0.30
CA GLU A 83 8.72 -12.25 -0.51
C GLU A 83 10.03 -12.18 0.29
N ARG A 84 11.13 -12.50 -0.39
CA ARG A 84 12.48 -12.41 0.17
C ARG A 84 12.80 -10.99 0.62
N LYS A 85 13.48 -10.87 1.77
CA LYS A 85 13.83 -9.58 2.38
C LYS A 85 14.62 -8.65 1.43
N SER A 86 15.49 -9.21 0.61
CA SER A 86 16.24 -8.44 -0.41
C SER A 86 15.31 -7.81 -1.44
N PHE A 87 14.31 -8.55 -1.94
CA PHE A 87 13.37 -8.05 -2.94
C PHE A 87 12.47 -6.95 -2.38
N LYS A 88 12.02 -7.10 -1.13
CA LYS A 88 11.30 -6.05 -0.39
C LYS A 88 12.06 -4.72 -0.37
N TYR A 89 13.35 -4.74 -0.01
CA TYR A 89 14.13 -3.51 0.11
C TYR A 89 14.45 -2.86 -1.24
N VAL A 90 14.67 -3.66 -2.28
CA VAL A 90 14.89 -3.13 -3.64
C VAL A 90 13.71 -2.28 -4.12
N ILE A 91 12.49 -2.63 -3.73
CA ILE A 91 11.28 -1.87 -4.11
C ILE A 91 10.99 -0.76 -3.10
N LEU A 92 11.07 -1.05 -1.80
CA LEU A 92 10.64 -0.12 -0.75
C LEU A 92 11.60 1.07 -0.59
N ILE A 93 12.92 0.85 -0.72
CA ILE A 93 13.92 1.91 -0.49
C ILE A 93 13.78 3.05 -1.53
N PRO A 94 13.79 2.79 -2.85
CA PRO A 94 13.61 3.85 -3.85
C PRO A 94 12.30 4.60 -3.66
N TYR A 95 11.22 3.87 -3.32
CA TYR A 95 9.91 4.47 -3.12
C TYR A 95 9.86 5.42 -1.92
N VAL A 96 10.48 5.03 -0.80
CA VAL A 96 10.57 5.88 0.40
C VAL A 96 11.44 7.11 0.14
N ILE A 97 12.59 6.94 -0.52
CA ILE A 97 13.46 8.07 -0.90
C ILE A 97 12.69 9.05 -1.79
N PHE A 98 11.96 8.53 -2.77
CA PHE A 98 11.14 9.33 -3.67
C PHE A 98 10.06 10.14 -2.94
N ILE A 99 9.34 9.53 -2.00
CA ILE A 99 8.33 10.25 -1.19
C ILE A 99 8.97 11.36 -0.36
N ILE A 100 10.09 11.08 0.32
CA ILE A 100 10.79 12.08 1.14
C ILE A 100 11.27 13.24 0.26
N TYR A 101 11.83 12.92 -0.91
CA TYR A 101 12.27 13.92 -1.88
C TYR A 101 11.12 14.79 -2.40
N LEU A 102 9.95 14.18 -2.70
CA LEU A 102 8.75 14.92 -3.09
C LEU A 102 8.26 15.85 -1.96
N ILE A 103 8.25 15.39 -0.71
CA ILE A 103 7.87 16.24 0.42
C ILE A 103 8.84 17.43 0.52
N PHE A 104 10.14 17.18 0.40
CA PHE A 104 11.16 18.23 0.43
C PHE A 104 10.93 19.29 -0.66
N ILE A 105 10.77 18.89 -1.93
CA ILE A 105 10.65 19.84 -3.03
C ILE A 105 9.33 20.63 -2.96
N LEU A 106 8.23 19.98 -2.55
CA LEU A 106 6.94 20.65 -2.38
C LEU A 106 6.98 21.72 -1.28
N LEU A 107 7.66 21.44 -0.18
CA LEU A 107 7.84 22.41 0.90
C LEU A 107 8.80 23.54 0.48
N TRP A 108 9.91 23.21 -0.17
CA TRP A 108 10.90 24.19 -0.63
C TRP A 108 10.30 25.19 -1.63
N GLU A 109 9.71 24.68 -2.72
CA GLU A 109 9.09 25.52 -3.75
C GLU A 109 7.86 26.23 -3.20
N GLY A 110 7.06 25.58 -2.35
CA GLY A 110 5.91 26.20 -1.70
C GLY A 110 6.28 27.41 -0.85
N MET A 111 7.35 27.31 -0.06
CA MET A 111 7.89 28.42 0.73
C MET A 111 8.44 29.55 -0.15
N ALA A 112 9.16 29.21 -1.23
CA ALA A 112 9.72 30.19 -2.16
C ALA A 112 8.64 30.98 -2.91
N VAL A 113 7.49 30.37 -3.21
CA VAL A 113 6.33 31.07 -3.80
C VAL A 113 5.65 31.94 -2.75
N TYR A 114 5.47 31.46 -1.52
CA TYR A 114 4.86 32.22 -0.43
C TYR A 114 5.62 33.52 -0.15
N ASP A 115 6.95 33.46 -0.04
CA ASP A 115 7.82 34.61 0.20
C ASP A 115 7.74 35.69 -0.90
N LYS A 116 7.50 35.30 -2.16
CA LYS A 116 7.33 36.23 -3.28
C LYS A 116 5.93 36.85 -3.37
N SER A 117 4.97 36.32 -2.62
CA SER A 117 3.55 36.71 -2.68
C SER A 117 3.10 37.63 -1.53
N VAL A 118 3.98 37.87 -0.57
CA VAL A 118 3.82 38.79 0.58
C VAL A 118 4.71 40.01 0.36
#